data_AF-A0A1H8Z1F6-F1
#
_entry.id   AF-A0A1H8Z1F6-F1
#
_cell.length_a   1.000
_cell.length_b   1.000
_cell.length_c   1.000
_cell.angle_alpha   90.00
_cell.angle_beta   90.00
_cell.angle_gamma   90.00
#
_symmetry.space_group_name_H-M   'P 1'
#
loop_
_entity.id
_entity.type
_entity.pdbx_description
1 polymer ?
#
loop_
_entity_poly.entity_id
_entity_poly.type
_entity_poly.pdbx_seq_one_letter_code
_entity_poly.pdbx_strand_id
1 'polypeptide(L)'
;MYKKIIFLFILLLNFTSCKQKKEFEKYDKNGNPIVYNEEEYFKIWTKDKNIKVTIIDTFCINQKKRALKDIQKDDLIYFRPDFLEYNILSNKLKKYGIKTKGFHRSCLRFGEFEPYCYQDEMYNEICKRFGENFLDSLTQEAKKEFVIKNPKQRYIEDGIDLREKYLKEIKSKNIPNK
;
A
#
# COMPACT_ATOMS: atom_id res chain seq x y z
N MET A 1 0.45 25.66 -55.00
CA MET A 1 1.51 26.17 -54.09
C MET A 1 1.07 26.31 -52.63
N TYR A 2 -0.16 26.75 -52.32
CA TYR A 2 -0.64 26.98 -50.95
C TYR A 2 -0.63 25.74 -50.01
N LYS A 3 -0.92 24.54 -50.51
CA LYS A 3 -0.94 23.29 -49.71
C LYS A 3 0.44 22.90 -49.13
N LYS A 4 1.55 23.23 -49.82
CA LYS A 4 2.91 22.95 -49.31
C LYS A 4 3.32 23.90 -48.19
N ILE A 5 2.81 25.13 -48.19
CA ILE A 5 3.11 26.16 -47.17
C ILE A 5 2.36 25.86 -45.86
N ILE A 6 1.11 25.40 -45.95
CA ILE A 6 0.32 25.01 -44.76
C ILE A 6 0.95 23.81 -44.04
N PHE A 7 1.50 22.84 -44.79
CA PHE A 7 2.15 21.67 -44.20
C PHE A 7 3.44 22.05 -43.45
N LEU A 8 4.18 23.06 -43.94
CA LEU A 8 5.38 23.58 -43.27
C LEU A 8 5.04 24.29 -41.96
N PHE A 9 3.91 25.00 -41.90
CA PHE A 9 3.46 25.72 -40.71
C PHE A 9 2.99 24.77 -39.58
N ILE A 10 2.37 23.64 -39.94
CA ILE A 10 1.94 22.60 -38.98
C ILE A 10 3.15 21.85 -38.39
N LEU A 11 4.22 21.67 -39.16
CA LEU A 11 5.46 21.04 -38.68
C LEU A 11 6.23 21.93 -37.68
N LEU A 12 6.20 23.26 -37.85
CA LEU A 12 6.87 24.20 -36.94
C LEU A 12 6.19 24.34 -35.56
N LEU A 13 4.87 24.11 -35.48
CA LEU A 13 4.13 24.16 -34.21
C LEU A 13 4.39 22.96 -33.28
N ASN A 14 5.06 21.90 -33.76
CA ASN A 14 5.38 20.73 -32.95
C ASN A 14 6.72 20.82 -32.20
N PHE A 15 7.53 21.86 -32.44
CA PHE A 15 8.85 22.02 -31.80
C PHE A 15 8.87 22.93 -30.57
N THR A 16 7.75 23.56 -30.18
CA THR A 16 7.72 24.50 -29.05
C THR A 16 7.32 23.89 -27.71
N SER A 17 7.04 22.58 -27.63
CA SER A 17 6.74 21.92 -26.35
C SER A 17 8.00 21.39 -25.63
N CYS A 18 9.08 22.18 -25.58
CA CYS A 18 10.07 22.00 -24.52
C CYS A 18 9.50 22.62 -23.24
N LYS A 19 8.73 21.85 -22.48
CA LYS A 19 8.42 22.21 -21.09
C LYS A 19 9.76 22.36 -20.37
N GLN A 20 10.14 23.59 -20.02
CA GLN A 20 11.28 23.82 -19.13
C GLN A 20 11.11 22.90 -17.91
N LYS A 21 12.07 22.00 -17.68
CA LYS A 21 12.12 21.22 -16.45
C LYS A 21 12.20 22.24 -15.32
N LYS A 22 11.16 22.28 -14.49
CA LYS A 22 11.15 23.09 -13.27
C LYS A 22 12.30 22.57 -12.42
N GLU A 23 13.36 23.36 -12.27
CA GLU A 23 14.46 22.99 -11.38
C GLU A 23 13.92 23.03 -9.95
N PHE A 24 14.11 21.94 -9.22
CA PHE A 24 13.68 21.86 -7.83
C PHE A 24 14.59 22.73 -6.96
N GLU A 25 14.01 23.34 -5.94
CA GLU A 25 14.77 24.10 -4.95
C GLU A 25 15.76 23.17 -4.23
N LYS A 26 17.01 23.62 -4.07
CA LYS A 26 18.06 22.80 -3.46
C LYS A 26 18.14 22.97 -1.94
N TYR A 27 17.63 24.09 -1.42
CA TYR A 27 17.69 24.46 -0.01
C TYR A 27 16.37 25.05 0.46
N ASP A 28 16.00 24.77 1.71
CA ASP A 28 14.84 25.37 2.36
C ASP A 28 15.12 26.82 2.79
N LYS A 29 14.10 27.49 3.32
CA LYS A 29 14.19 28.86 3.85
C LYS A 29 15.19 29.03 5.00
N ASN A 30 15.65 27.94 5.62
CA ASN A 30 16.60 27.95 6.73
C ASN A 30 18.03 27.55 6.25
N GLY A 31 18.22 27.29 4.97
CA GLY A 31 19.50 26.85 4.40
C GLY A 31 19.77 25.34 4.53
N ASN A 32 18.81 24.52 4.94
CA ASN A 32 18.95 23.07 4.96
C ASN A 32 18.77 22.49 3.54
N PRO A 33 19.55 21.48 3.12
CA PRO A 33 19.32 20.80 1.85
C PRO A 33 17.91 20.18 1.78
N ILE A 34 17.25 20.30 0.63
CA ILE A 34 15.99 19.62 0.35
C ILE A 34 16.28 18.29 -0.34
N VAL A 35 15.65 17.21 0.14
CA VAL A 35 15.75 15.87 -0.45
C VAL A 35 14.38 15.37 -0.87
N TYR A 36 14.31 14.78 -2.07
CA TYR A 36 13.02 14.43 -2.68
C TYR A 36 12.72 12.92 -2.71
N ASN A 37 13.73 12.10 -2.40
CA ASN A 37 13.67 10.64 -2.35
C ASN A 37 14.70 10.06 -1.37
N GLU A 38 14.50 8.80 -0.97
CA GLU A 38 15.37 8.10 -0.02
C GLU A 38 16.82 7.96 -0.50
N GLU A 39 17.05 7.82 -1.81
CA GLU A 39 18.39 7.65 -2.37
C GLU A 39 19.24 8.92 -2.20
N GLU A 40 18.68 10.08 -2.50
CA GLU A 40 19.31 11.38 -2.27
C GLU A 40 19.61 11.61 -0.80
N TYR A 41 18.65 11.30 0.07
CA TYR A 41 18.84 11.36 1.51
C TYR A 41 20.00 10.47 1.97
N PHE A 42 20.02 9.21 1.52
CA PHE A 42 21.07 8.27 1.88
C PHE A 42 22.46 8.73 1.42
N LYS A 43 22.57 9.31 0.21
CA LYS A 43 23.84 9.87 -0.31
C LYS A 43 24.36 11.04 0.53
N ILE A 44 23.48 11.84 1.12
CA ILE A 44 23.85 12.98 1.94
C ILE A 44 24.17 12.53 3.38
N TRP A 45 23.31 11.69 3.96
CA TRP A 45 23.48 11.11 5.29
C TRP A 45 24.76 10.28 5.45
N THR A 46 25.18 9.58 4.38
CA THR A 46 26.45 8.81 4.40
C THR A 46 27.69 9.69 4.46
N LYS A 47 27.60 10.96 4.05
CA LYS A 47 28.71 11.93 4.13
C LYS A 47 28.72 12.65 5.46
N ASP A 48 27.55 13.00 5.98
CA ASP A 48 27.38 13.62 7.30
C ASP A 48 26.13 13.06 7.98
N LYS A 49 26.33 12.32 9.07
CA LYS A 49 25.25 11.66 9.81
C LYS A 49 24.39 12.64 10.63
N ASN A 50 24.89 13.85 10.88
CA ASN A 50 24.22 14.87 11.69
C ASN A 50 23.53 15.95 10.82
N ILE A 51 23.56 15.78 9.50
CA ILE A 51 22.99 16.74 8.57
C ILE A 51 21.48 16.92 8.80
N LYS A 52 21.06 18.17 8.92
CA LYS A 52 19.65 18.55 8.90
C LYS A 52 19.21 18.70 7.45
N VAL A 53 18.12 18.04 7.09
CA VAL A 53 17.53 18.10 5.76
C VAL A 53 16.05 18.41 5.85
N THR A 54 15.50 18.97 4.79
CA THR A 54 14.05 19.06 4.58
C THR A 54 13.63 17.97 3.61
N ILE A 55 12.76 17.07 4.05
CA ILE A 55 12.25 15.98 3.23
C ILE A 55 10.97 16.42 2.51
N ILE A 56 10.94 16.26 1.19
CA ILE A 56 9.73 16.35 0.38
C ILE A 56 9.52 14.99 -0.28
N ASP A 57 8.74 14.12 0.36
CA ASP A 57 8.48 12.76 -0.12
C ASP A 57 7.55 12.76 -1.36
N THR A 58 8.14 13.01 -2.51
CA THR A 58 7.42 13.04 -3.79
C THR A 58 6.84 11.69 -4.16
N PHE A 59 7.44 10.60 -3.71
CA PHE A 59 6.93 9.25 -3.93
C PHE A 59 5.61 9.06 -3.19
N CYS A 60 5.58 9.34 -1.89
CA CYS A 60 4.36 9.27 -1.08
C CYS A 60 3.26 10.20 -1.62
N ILE A 61 3.58 11.45 -1.98
CA ILE A 61 2.61 12.40 -2.56
C ILE A 61 1.95 11.80 -3.82
N ASN A 62 2.76 11.22 -4.71
CA ASN A 62 2.25 10.59 -5.93
C ASN A 62 1.44 9.32 -5.64
N GLN A 63 1.85 8.52 -4.65
CA GLN A 63 1.13 7.34 -4.21
C GLN A 63 -0.25 7.69 -3.62
N LYS A 64 -0.34 8.70 -2.75
CA LYS A 64 -1.62 9.19 -2.21
C LYS A 64 -2.54 9.68 -3.32
N LYS A 65 -2.02 10.48 -4.27
CA LYS A 65 -2.79 10.94 -5.43
C LYS A 65 -3.32 9.79 -6.29
N ARG A 66 -2.52 8.73 -6.45
CA ARG A 66 -2.95 7.53 -7.17
C ARG A 66 -4.02 6.76 -6.40
N ALA A 67 -3.82 6.53 -5.10
CA ALA A 67 -4.79 5.84 -4.25
C ALA A 67 -6.16 6.52 -4.29
N LEU A 68 -6.19 7.85 -4.14
CA LEU A 68 -7.44 8.62 -4.21
C LEU A 68 -8.17 8.45 -5.56
N LYS A 69 -7.43 8.40 -6.68
CA LYS A 69 -8.04 8.15 -8.00
C LYS A 69 -8.63 6.75 -8.13
N ASP A 70 -7.99 5.76 -7.54
CA ASP A 70 -8.44 4.37 -7.59
C ASP A 70 -9.65 4.17 -6.64
N ILE A 71 -9.61 4.79 -5.45
CA ILE A 71 -10.74 4.87 -4.50
C ILE A 71 -11.98 5.51 -5.14
N GLN A 72 -11.80 6.62 -5.87
CA GLN A 72 -12.90 7.30 -6.58
C GLN A 72 -13.56 6.42 -7.66
N LYS A 73 -12.87 5.37 -8.13
CA LYS A 73 -13.38 4.41 -9.11
C LYS A 73 -13.88 3.12 -8.45
N ASP A 74 -14.02 3.09 -7.13
CA ASP A 74 -14.34 1.89 -6.35
C ASP A 74 -13.34 0.74 -6.53
N ASP A 75 -12.08 1.03 -6.89
CA ASP A 75 -11.03 0.03 -7.01
C ASP A 75 -10.28 -0.16 -5.67
N LEU A 76 -10.99 -0.68 -4.67
CA LEU A 76 -10.44 -0.93 -3.34
C LEU A 76 -9.53 -2.15 -3.33
N ILE A 77 -8.32 -2.00 -2.77
CA ILE A 77 -7.32 -3.06 -2.66
C ILE A 77 -6.83 -3.17 -1.22
N TYR A 78 -7.03 -4.34 -0.61
CA TYR A 78 -6.42 -4.68 0.68
C TYR A 78 -5.05 -5.35 0.47
N PHE A 79 -4.01 -4.72 1.00
CA PHE A 79 -2.64 -5.22 0.94
C PHE A 79 -2.28 -5.96 2.23
N ARG A 80 -1.86 -7.23 2.11
CA ARG A 80 -1.44 -8.02 3.26
C ARG A 80 -0.41 -9.09 2.89
N PRO A 81 0.34 -9.65 3.84
CA PRO A 81 1.17 -10.81 3.59
C PRO A 81 0.35 -12.04 3.19
N ASP A 82 0.95 -12.89 2.35
CA ASP A 82 0.34 -14.13 1.86
C ASP A 82 0.46 -15.24 2.92
N PHE A 83 -0.38 -15.18 3.96
CA PHE A 83 -0.54 -16.25 4.94
C PHE A 83 -1.41 -17.40 4.41
N LEU A 84 -1.46 -18.52 5.13
CA LEU A 84 -2.12 -19.74 4.66
C LEU A 84 -3.63 -19.54 4.37
N GLU A 85 -4.29 -18.63 5.07
CA GLU A 85 -5.70 -18.29 4.88
C GLU A 85 -5.96 -17.25 3.77
N TYR A 86 -4.91 -16.79 3.05
CA TYR A 86 -5.00 -15.69 2.09
C TYR A 86 -6.12 -15.89 1.06
N ASN A 87 -6.24 -17.07 0.45
CA ASN A 87 -7.27 -17.35 -0.55
C ASN A 87 -8.69 -17.31 0.03
N ILE A 88 -8.85 -17.77 1.27
CA ILE A 88 -10.14 -17.74 1.97
C ILE A 88 -10.54 -16.29 2.25
N LEU A 89 -9.63 -15.49 2.79
CA LEU A 89 -9.88 -14.07 3.05
C LEU A 89 -10.17 -13.32 1.75
N SER A 90 -9.39 -13.57 0.70
CA SER A 90 -9.56 -12.94 -0.62
C SER A 90 -10.97 -13.18 -1.17
N ASN A 91 -11.46 -14.42 -1.05
CA ASN A 91 -12.83 -14.75 -1.47
C ASN A 91 -13.91 -14.06 -0.61
N LYS A 92 -13.67 -13.86 0.69
CA LYS A 92 -14.58 -13.11 1.57
C LYS A 92 -14.61 -11.63 1.17
N LEU A 93 -13.44 -10.99 1.02
CA LEU A 93 -13.32 -9.57 0.67
C LEU A 93 -13.87 -9.26 -0.72
N LYS A 94 -13.75 -10.18 -1.68
CA LYS A 94 -14.33 -10.03 -3.02
C LYS A 94 -15.85 -9.81 -2.99
N LYS A 95 -16.56 -10.36 -1.99
CA LYS A 95 -18.02 -10.15 -1.82
C LYS A 95 -18.38 -8.69 -1.50
N TYR A 96 -17.41 -7.92 -1.02
CA TYR A 96 -17.53 -6.50 -0.70
C TYR A 96 -16.89 -5.61 -1.77
N GLY A 97 -16.53 -6.17 -2.94
CA GLY A 97 -15.86 -5.43 -4.00
C GLY A 97 -14.38 -5.13 -3.72
N ILE A 98 -13.80 -5.71 -2.66
CA ILE A 98 -12.40 -5.44 -2.28
C ILE A 98 -11.49 -6.51 -2.89
N LYS A 99 -10.50 -6.07 -3.66
CA LYS A 99 -9.42 -6.93 -4.17
C LYS A 99 -8.36 -7.14 -3.10
N THR A 100 -7.62 -8.23 -3.17
CA THR A 100 -6.47 -8.50 -2.30
C THR A 100 -5.19 -8.54 -3.11
N LYS A 101 -4.10 -8.05 -2.50
CA LYS A 101 -2.77 -8.16 -3.08
C LYS A 101 -1.74 -8.50 -2.01
N GLY A 102 -0.92 -9.51 -2.30
CA GLY A 102 0.23 -9.89 -1.49
C GLY A 102 1.19 -8.72 -1.31
N PHE A 103 1.59 -8.49 -0.06
CA PHE A 103 2.43 -7.36 0.30
C PHE A 103 3.26 -7.64 1.55
N HIS A 104 4.58 -7.44 1.44
CA HIS A 104 5.50 -7.50 2.56
C HIS A 104 6.04 -6.11 2.86
N ARG A 105 5.79 -5.61 4.07
CA ARG A 105 6.39 -4.37 4.55
C ARG A 105 7.85 -4.66 4.89
N SER A 106 8.77 -3.91 4.30
CA SER A 106 10.12 -3.75 4.82
C SER A 106 10.09 -3.15 6.22
N CYS A 107 10.92 -3.69 7.11
CA CYS A 107 11.18 -3.15 8.44
C CYS A 107 12.21 -2.01 8.44
N LEU A 108 12.90 -1.79 7.31
CA LEU A 108 13.87 -0.72 7.18
C LEU A 108 13.16 0.58 6.80
N ARG A 109 13.44 1.64 7.54
CA ARG A 109 13.02 3.01 7.24
C ARG A 109 14.24 3.91 7.24
N PHE A 110 14.36 4.77 6.22
CA PHE A 110 15.43 5.74 6.12
C PHE A 110 14.83 7.15 6.19
N GLY A 111 15.22 7.91 7.21
CA GLY A 111 14.68 9.25 7.42
C GLY A 111 13.16 9.25 7.66
N GLU A 112 12.50 10.32 7.23
CA GLU A 112 11.05 10.55 7.39
C GLU A 112 10.24 10.14 6.14
N PHE A 113 10.81 9.33 5.23
CA PHE A 113 10.10 8.86 4.05
C PHE A 113 9.03 7.81 4.41
N GLU A 114 7.87 7.90 3.78
CA GLU A 114 6.72 7.01 4.00
C GLU A 114 6.56 6.01 2.83
N PRO A 115 7.06 4.76 2.96
CA PRO A 115 7.13 3.84 1.83
C PRO A 115 5.78 3.23 1.41
N TYR A 116 4.73 3.38 2.23
CA TYR A 116 3.48 2.61 2.10
C TYR A 116 2.23 3.46 1.93
N CYS A 117 2.39 4.72 1.52
CA CYS A 117 1.28 5.67 1.45
C CYS A 117 0.08 5.19 0.63
N TYR A 118 0.28 4.48 -0.50
CA TYR A 118 -0.86 3.97 -1.28
C TYR A 118 -1.66 2.94 -0.49
N GLN A 119 -0.96 2.00 0.14
CA GLN A 119 -1.54 0.91 0.92
C GLN A 119 -2.27 1.46 2.15
N ASP A 120 -1.71 2.47 2.80
CA ASP A 120 -2.29 3.09 3.98
C ASP A 120 -3.56 3.88 3.61
N GLU A 121 -3.58 4.63 2.50
CA GLU A 121 -4.81 5.29 2.02
C GLU A 121 -5.91 4.27 1.67
N MET A 122 -5.56 3.16 1.01
CA MET A 122 -6.51 2.09 0.69
C MET A 122 -7.08 1.43 1.96
N TYR A 123 -6.21 1.14 2.94
CA TYR A 123 -6.62 0.58 4.22
C TYR A 123 -7.57 1.53 4.96
N ASN A 124 -7.22 2.80 5.05
CA ASN A 124 -8.02 3.82 5.72
C ASN A 124 -9.41 3.96 5.08
N GLU A 125 -9.48 3.95 3.75
CA GLU A 125 -10.77 4.02 3.06
C GLU A 125 -11.62 2.77 3.30
N ILE A 126 -11.02 1.57 3.33
CA ILE A 126 -11.74 0.33 3.68
C ILE A 126 -12.30 0.43 5.12
N CYS A 127 -11.47 0.82 6.09
CA CYS A 127 -11.90 0.98 7.48
C CYS A 127 -13.00 2.03 7.64
N LYS A 128 -12.90 3.14 6.89
CA LYS A 128 -13.93 4.18 6.87
C LYS A 128 -15.27 3.67 6.34
N ARG A 129 -15.27 2.83 5.30
CA ARG A 129 -16.49 2.30 4.67
C ARG A 129 -17.15 1.18 5.46
N PHE A 130 -16.35 0.30 6.07
CA PHE A 130 -16.84 -0.97 6.64
C PHE A 130 -16.67 -1.07 8.16
N GLY A 131 -15.98 -0.11 8.78
CA GLY A 131 -15.65 -0.08 10.21
C GLY A 131 -14.24 -0.58 10.50
N GLU A 132 -13.64 -0.08 11.57
CA GLU A 132 -12.24 -0.34 11.95
C GLU A 132 -11.95 -1.84 12.17
N ASN A 133 -12.92 -2.59 12.69
CA ASN A 133 -12.78 -4.02 13.00
C ASN A 133 -13.13 -4.97 11.83
N PHE A 134 -13.51 -4.43 10.67
CA PHE A 134 -14.01 -5.22 9.56
C PHE A 134 -12.97 -6.22 9.02
N LEU A 135 -11.77 -5.72 8.72
CA LEU A 135 -10.68 -6.53 8.17
C LEU A 135 -10.19 -7.58 9.15
N ASP A 136 -10.11 -7.24 10.44
CA ASP A 136 -9.70 -8.17 11.49
C ASP A 136 -10.73 -9.27 11.69
N SER A 137 -12.02 -8.92 11.71
CA SER A 137 -13.10 -9.89 11.83
C SER A 137 -13.07 -10.91 10.69
N LEU A 138 -12.99 -10.44 9.44
CA LEU A 138 -12.89 -11.34 8.27
C LEU A 138 -11.61 -12.18 8.30
N THR A 139 -10.50 -11.61 8.78
CA THR A 139 -9.24 -12.33 8.93
C THR A 139 -9.37 -13.46 9.94
N GLN A 140 -9.97 -13.20 11.11
CA GLN A 140 -10.19 -14.22 12.14
C GLN A 140 -11.11 -15.35 11.63
N GLU A 141 -12.18 -15.01 10.91
CA GLU A 141 -13.02 -16.00 10.27
C GLU A 141 -12.25 -16.85 9.24
N ALA A 142 -11.42 -16.21 8.41
CA ALA A 142 -10.63 -16.90 7.41
C ALA A 142 -9.62 -17.87 8.04
N LYS A 143 -8.96 -17.46 9.13
CA LYS A 143 -8.05 -18.32 9.92
C LYS A 143 -8.77 -19.54 10.47
N LYS A 144 -9.93 -19.32 11.07
CA LYS A 144 -10.77 -20.41 11.59
C LYS A 144 -11.18 -21.37 10.49
N GLU A 145 -11.69 -20.86 9.37
CA GLU A 145 -12.11 -21.67 8.22
C GLU A 145 -10.94 -22.47 7.64
N PHE A 146 -9.74 -21.87 7.56
CA PHE A 146 -8.53 -22.55 7.10
C PHE A 146 -8.20 -23.76 7.99
N VAL A 147 -8.16 -23.56 9.30
CA VAL A 147 -7.85 -24.62 10.28
C VAL A 147 -8.86 -25.76 10.22
N ILE A 148 -10.15 -25.44 10.05
CA ILE A 148 -11.22 -26.44 9.94
C ILE A 148 -11.05 -27.29 8.69
N LYS A 149 -10.71 -26.67 7.56
CA LYS A 149 -10.48 -27.38 6.29
C LYS A 149 -9.18 -28.18 6.29
N ASN A 150 -8.20 -27.78 7.11
CA ASN A 150 -6.87 -28.37 7.14
C ASN A 150 -6.44 -28.76 8.57
N PRO A 151 -7.17 -29.64 9.29
CA PRO A 151 -6.95 -29.89 10.72
C PRO A 151 -5.60 -30.53 11.06
N LYS A 152 -4.96 -31.16 10.06
CA LYS A 152 -3.64 -31.78 10.19
C LYS A 152 -2.49 -30.83 9.88
N GLN A 153 -2.76 -29.70 9.21
CA GLN A 153 -1.73 -28.73 8.85
C GLN A 153 -1.50 -27.76 10.01
N ARG A 154 -0.29 -27.78 10.57
CA ARG A 154 0.09 -26.88 11.67
C ARG A 154 -0.09 -25.43 11.25
N TYR A 155 -0.76 -24.64 12.09
CA TYR A 155 -0.99 -23.21 11.87
C TYR A 155 -0.53 -22.46 13.12
N ILE A 156 0.66 -21.87 13.06
CA ILE A 156 1.27 -21.15 14.17
C ILE A 156 1.19 -19.66 13.91
N GLU A 157 0.70 -18.91 14.89
CA GLU A 157 0.73 -17.45 14.90
C GLU A 157 1.25 -17.00 16.26
N ASP A 158 2.26 -16.13 16.27
CA ASP A 158 2.92 -15.62 17.49
C ASP A 158 3.35 -16.71 18.48
N GLY A 159 3.84 -17.84 17.95
CA GLY A 159 4.28 -18.99 18.74
C GLY A 159 3.15 -19.90 19.24
N ILE A 160 1.89 -19.59 18.94
CA ILE A 160 0.71 -20.36 19.38
C ILE A 160 0.15 -21.18 18.22
N ASP A 161 -0.10 -22.48 18.42
CA ASP A 161 -0.81 -23.32 17.45
C ASP A 161 -2.32 -23.06 17.52
N LEU A 162 -2.86 -22.38 16.52
CA LEU A 162 -4.27 -21.98 16.51
C LEU A 162 -5.24 -23.14 16.31
N ARG A 163 -4.75 -24.33 15.92
CA ARG A 163 -5.61 -25.51 15.76
C ARG A 163 -6.28 -25.91 17.05
N GLU A 164 -5.56 -25.84 18.17
CA GLU A 164 -6.14 -26.18 19.46
C GLU A 164 -7.33 -25.30 19.80
N LYS A 165 -7.18 -23.99 19.59
CA LYS A 165 -8.25 -23.01 19.82
C LYS A 165 -9.49 -23.34 18.98
N TYR A 166 -9.33 -23.39 17.65
CA TYR A 166 -10.48 -23.50 16.76
C TYR A 166 -11.10 -24.90 16.71
N LEU A 167 -10.33 -25.98 16.88
CA LEU A 167 -10.88 -27.33 16.95
C LEU A 167 -11.60 -27.59 18.28
N LYS A 168 -11.14 -27.02 19.40
CA LYS A 168 -11.85 -27.12 20.71
C LYS A 168 -13.19 -26.37 20.65
N GLU A 169 -13.24 -25.17 20.07
CA GLU A 169 -14.48 -24.39 19.91
C GLU A 169 -15.57 -25.12 19.11
N ILE A 170 -15.20 -25.96 18.15
CA ILE A 170 -16.18 -26.75 17.37
C ILE A 170 -16.71 -27.91 18.21
N LYS A 171 -15.82 -28.59 18.94
CA LYS A 171 -16.22 -29.68 19.83
C LYS A 171 -17.18 -29.17 20.91
N SER A 172 -16.94 -27.99 21.49
CA SER A 172 -17.82 -27.42 22.51
C SER A 172 -19.18 -26.98 21.96
N LYS A 173 -19.25 -26.47 20.72
CA LYS A 173 -20.52 -26.12 20.07
C LYS A 173 -21.37 -27.34 19.65
N ASN A 174 -20.74 -28.50 19.49
CA ASN A 174 -21.41 -29.75 19.12
C ASN A 174 -21.82 -30.61 20.33
N ILE A 175 -21.57 -30.16 21.56
CA ILE A 175 -22.13 -30.79 22.75
C ILE A 175 -23.49 -30.13 23.01
N PRO A 176 -24.63 -30.82 22.82
CA PRO A 176 -25.91 -30.26 23.18
C PRO A 176 -25.94 -30.01 24.68
N ASN A 177 -26.38 -28.81 25.10
CA ASN A 177 -26.65 -28.51 26.49
C ASN A 177 -27.58 -29.59 27.04
N LYS A 178 -27.06 -30.38 27.98
CA LYS A 178 -27.84 -31.35 28.77
C LYS A 178 -28.52 -30.63 29.92
#